data_AF-A0A6P4E1H9-F1
#
_entry.id   AF-A0A6P4E1H9-F1
#
_cell.length_a   1.000
_cell.length_b   1.000
_cell.length_c   1.000
_cell.angle_alpha   90.00
_cell.angle_beta   90.00
_cell.angle_gamma   90.00
#
_symmetry.space_group_name_H-M   'P 1'
#
loop_
_entity.id
_entity.type
_entity.pdbx_description
1 polymer ?
#
loop_
_entity_poly.entity_id
_entity_poly.type
_entity_poly.pdbx_seq_one_letter_code
_entity_poly.pdbx_strand_id
1 'polypeptide(L)'
;MQFLRVGGRISALRQRLADRFQMPERFKDTFVEKWVQYWNGLVRDYSEVAVGVVRESYTKPKKALLYGTGMLFLYQAGLNNPDEEAFMTLLRRSTNRMITVPFELQNPESADYLLTLERAINQKKLRLLSLGICTILWVDLYDEDDCTYPAICEYTKVGLLNFHERIIDVGFWNQYWRLKWKMRNYDVNYL
;
A
#
# COMPACT_ATOMS: atom_id res chain seq x y z
N MET A 1 19.97 14.50 -32.73
CA MET A 1 20.88 13.34 -32.97
C MET A 1 22.14 13.42 -32.08
N GLN A 2 22.03 13.36 -30.75
CA GLN A 2 23.20 13.44 -29.84
C GLN A 2 23.28 12.29 -28.80
N PHE A 3 22.24 11.46 -28.65
CA PHE A 3 22.16 10.49 -27.54
C PHE A 3 22.80 9.12 -27.82
N LEU A 4 23.12 8.79 -29.08
CA LEU A 4 23.92 7.61 -29.43
C LEU A 4 25.36 7.65 -28.86
N ARG A 5 25.84 8.83 -28.42
CA ARG A 5 27.18 9.01 -27.83
C ARG A 5 27.31 8.54 -26.38
N VAL A 6 26.20 8.46 -25.62
CA VAL A 6 26.26 8.07 -24.19
C VAL A 6 26.38 6.55 -24.04
N GLY A 7 25.65 5.77 -24.85
CA GLY A 7 25.79 4.30 -24.86
C GLY A 7 27.20 3.83 -25.21
N GLY A 8 27.85 4.49 -26.18
CA GLY A 8 29.24 4.21 -26.56
C GLY A 8 30.28 4.58 -25.48
N ARG A 9 30.00 5.58 -24.64
CA ARG A 9 30.87 5.96 -23.52
C ARG A 9 30.80 4.97 -22.37
N ILE A 10 29.61 4.45 -22.08
CA ILE A 10 29.39 3.44 -21.05
C ILE A 10 30.00 2.10 -21.47
N SER A 11 29.86 1.70 -22.75
CA SER A 11 30.50 0.48 -23.26
C SER A 11 32.03 0.56 -23.28
N ALA A 12 32.61 1.73 -23.61
CA ALA A 12 34.05 1.95 -23.56
C ALA A 12 34.61 1.94 -22.12
N LEU A 13 33.88 2.51 -21.16
CA LEU A 13 34.22 2.43 -19.73
C LEU A 13 34.13 0.99 -19.20
N ARG A 14 33.15 0.23 -19.70
CA ARG A 14 32.95 -1.19 -19.38
C ARG A 14 34.07 -2.09 -19.91
N GLN A 15 34.53 -1.88 -21.14
CA GLN A 15 35.70 -2.59 -21.70
C GLN A 15 36.96 -2.32 -20.87
N ARG A 16 37.20 -1.05 -20.49
CA ARG A 16 38.34 -0.68 -19.63
C ARG A 16 38.29 -1.27 -18.21
N LEU A 17 37.10 -1.54 -17.68
CA LEU A 17 36.91 -2.19 -16.38
C LEU A 17 37.05 -3.71 -16.49
N ALA A 18 36.55 -4.32 -17.57
CA ALA A 18 36.72 -5.75 -17.84
C ALA A 18 38.19 -6.12 -18.09
N ASP A 19 38.93 -5.29 -18.84
CA ASP A 19 40.36 -5.50 -19.10
C ASP A 19 41.23 -5.39 -17.83
N ARG A 20 40.74 -4.68 -16.79
CA ARG A 20 41.44 -4.58 -15.49
C ARG A 20 41.10 -5.70 -14.51
N PHE A 21 40.04 -6.47 -14.75
CA PHE A 21 39.65 -7.60 -13.92
C PHE A 21 40.24 -8.91 -14.48
N GLN A 22 41.57 -8.97 -14.62
CA GLN A 22 42.25 -10.26 -14.80
C GLN A 22 42.43 -10.91 -13.43
N MET A 23 41.64 -11.95 -13.15
CA MET A 23 41.76 -12.70 -11.90
C MET A 23 43.08 -13.51 -11.88
N PRO A 24 43.83 -13.50 -10.77
CA PRO A 24 45.10 -14.23 -10.68
C PRO A 24 44.86 -15.74 -10.80
N GLU A 25 45.73 -16.44 -11.54
CA GLU A 25 45.56 -17.85 -11.92
C GLU A 25 45.44 -18.84 -10.75
N ARG A 26 45.77 -18.39 -9.53
CA ARG A 26 45.73 -19.19 -8.30
C ARG A 26 44.32 -19.57 -7.83
N PHE A 27 43.28 -18.91 -8.36
CA PHE A 27 41.88 -19.19 -8.01
C PHE A 27 41.08 -19.88 -9.13
N LYS A 28 41.74 -20.24 -10.25
CA LYS A 28 41.12 -21.02 -11.33
C LYS A 28 40.60 -22.35 -10.75
N ASP A 29 39.35 -22.70 -11.04
CA ASP A 29 38.58 -23.87 -10.61
C ASP A 29 38.05 -23.90 -9.16
N THR A 30 38.13 -22.79 -8.42
CA THR A 30 37.63 -22.73 -7.04
C THR A 30 36.16 -22.27 -6.97
N PHE A 31 35.41 -22.65 -5.91
CA PHE A 31 34.05 -22.12 -5.64
C PHE A 31 33.97 -20.59 -5.69
N VAL A 32 35.06 -19.91 -5.31
CA VAL A 32 35.19 -18.44 -5.36
C VAL A 32 35.12 -17.91 -6.79
N GLU A 33 35.73 -18.60 -7.76
CA GLU A 33 35.69 -18.18 -9.17
C GLU A 33 34.27 -18.29 -9.72
N LYS A 34 33.58 -19.40 -9.45
CA LYS A 34 32.17 -19.59 -9.84
C LYS A 34 31.27 -18.53 -9.22
N TRP A 35 31.53 -18.16 -7.96
CA TRP A 35 30.80 -17.10 -7.27
C TRP A 35 31.05 -15.72 -7.88
N VAL A 36 32.31 -15.37 -8.17
CA VAL A 36 32.66 -14.10 -8.83
C VAL A 36 32.10 -14.04 -10.25
N GLN A 37 32.18 -15.12 -11.02
CA GLN A 37 31.57 -15.21 -12.35
C GLN A 37 30.05 -15.08 -12.28
N TYR A 38 29.40 -15.70 -11.29
CA TYR A 38 27.97 -15.55 -11.05
C TYR A 38 27.58 -14.10 -10.74
N TRP A 39 28.28 -13.43 -9.81
CA TRP A 39 28.01 -12.02 -9.49
C TRP A 39 28.29 -11.09 -10.66
N ASN A 40 29.36 -11.33 -11.42
CA ASN A 40 29.65 -10.57 -12.63
C ASN A 40 28.57 -10.76 -13.70
N GLY A 41 28.08 -11.99 -13.88
CA GLY A 41 26.94 -12.30 -14.74
C GLY A 41 25.69 -11.57 -14.30
N LEU A 42 25.35 -11.68 -13.00
CA LEU A 42 24.18 -11.05 -12.41
C LEU A 42 24.19 -9.52 -12.56
N VAL A 43 25.30 -8.87 -12.23
CA VAL A 43 25.47 -7.41 -12.40
C VAL A 43 25.33 -7.03 -13.88
N ARG A 44 25.91 -7.83 -14.78
CA ARG A 44 25.80 -7.60 -16.22
C ARG A 44 24.35 -7.68 -16.69
N ASP A 45 23.61 -8.70 -16.27
CA ASP A 45 22.23 -8.92 -16.70
C ASP A 45 21.33 -7.77 -16.20
N TYR A 46 21.43 -7.37 -14.92
CA TYR A 46 20.69 -6.21 -14.42
C TYR A 46 21.10 -4.89 -15.07
N SER A 47 22.40 -4.70 -15.39
CA SER A 47 22.86 -3.49 -16.10
C SER A 47 22.28 -3.39 -17.50
N GLU A 48 22.15 -4.53 -18.19
CA GLU A 48 21.56 -4.60 -19.53
C GLU A 48 20.05 -4.33 -19.48
N VAL A 49 19.35 -4.88 -18.49
CA VAL A 49 17.95 -4.54 -18.21
C VAL A 49 17.78 -3.04 -17.96
N ALA A 50 18.63 -2.43 -17.13
CA ALA A 50 18.56 -0.99 -16.83
C ALA A 50 18.78 -0.12 -18.08
N VAL A 51 19.80 -0.42 -18.89
CA VAL A 51 20.04 0.28 -20.17
C VAL A 51 18.86 0.06 -21.14
N GLY A 52 18.31 -1.15 -21.16
CA GLY A 52 17.12 -1.51 -21.93
C GLY A 52 15.89 -0.67 -21.54
N VAL A 53 15.60 -0.55 -20.25
CA VAL A 53 14.50 0.27 -19.71
C VAL A 53 14.68 1.73 -20.10
N VAL A 54 15.89 2.28 -19.98
CA VAL A 54 16.18 3.66 -20.40
C VAL A 54 15.93 3.82 -21.90
N ARG A 55 16.45 2.92 -22.73
CA ARG A 55 16.24 2.97 -24.18
C ARG A 55 14.75 2.84 -24.54
N GLU A 56 14.03 1.93 -23.89
CA GLU A 56 12.60 1.76 -24.09
C GLU A 56 11.82 3.02 -23.69
N SER A 57 12.22 3.68 -22.60
CA SER A 57 11.57 4.90 -22.14
C SER A 57 11.59 6.03 -23.17
N TYR A 58 12.70 6.18 -23.88
CA TYR A 58 12.83 7.15 -24.98
C TYR A 58 12.07 6.73 -26.23
N THR A 59 12.00 5.43 -26.54
CA THR A 59 11.28 4.96 -27.74
C THR A 59 9.76 4.97 -27.57
N LYS A 60 9.25 4.76 -26.35
CA LYS A 60 7.81 4.68 -26.05
C LYS A 60 7.47 5.52 -24.81
N PRO A 61 7.53 6.87 -24.90
CA PRO A 61 7.37 7.74 -23.75
C PRO A 61 6.00 7.60 -23.06
N LYS A 62 4.94 7.32 -23.81
CA LYS A 62 3.58 7.11 -23.24
C LYS A 62 3.53 5.90 -22.30
N LYS A 63 4.15 4.78 -22.68
CA LYS A 63 4.20 3.57 -21.84
C LYS A 63 5.08 3.80 -20.61
N ALA A 64 6.23 4.44 -20.82
CA ALA A 64 7.15 4.76 -19.75
C ALA A 64 6.53 5.69 -18.71
N LEU A 65 5.77 6.71 -19.15
CA LEU A 65 5.04 7.60 -18.27
C LEU A 65 4.00 6.80 -17.47
N LEU A 66 3.16 6.00 -18.13
CA LEU A 66 2.13 5.19 -17.45
C LEU A 66 2.73 4.28 -16.36
N TYR A 67 3.80 3.53 -16.68
CA TYR A 67 4.46 2.67 -15.71
C TYR A 67 5.16 3.47 -14.61
N GLY A 68 5.87 4.54 -14.96
CA GLY A 68 6.59 5.38 -14.01
C GLY A 68 5.66 6.07 -13.02
N THR A 69 4.57 6.68 -13.50
CA THR A 69 3.55 7.29 -12.64
C THR A 69 2.82 6.24 -11.83
N GLY A 70 2.54 5.06 -12.39
CA GLY A 70 1.91 3.96 -11.67
C GLY A 70 2.78 3.47 -10.51
N MET A 71 4.08 3.22 -10.75
CA MET A 71 5.02 2.82 -9.69
C MET A 71 5.18 3.89 -8.62
N LEU A 72 5.31 5.16 -9.02
CA LEU A 72 5.42 6.28 -8.08
C LEU A 72 4.14 6.43 -7.26
N PHE A 73 2.97 6.29 -7.88
CA PHE A 73 1.68 6.33 -7.20
C PHE A 73 1.56 5.20 -6.18
N LEU A 74 1.88 3.95 -6.56
CA LEU A 74 1.83 2.81 -5.65
C LEU A 74 2.80 2.98 -4.48
N TYR A 75 4.01 3.47 -4.75
CA TYR A 75 4.99 3.77 -3.71
C TYR A 75 4.49 4.84 -2.74
N GLN A 76 3.98 5.95 -3.27
CA GLN A 76 3.44 7.04 -2.45
C GLN A 76 2.17 6.62 -1.69
N ALA A 77 1.32 5.81 -2.31
CA ALA A 77 0.13 5.29 -1.66
C ALA A 77 0.49 4.31 -0.53
N GLY A 78 1.54 3.50 -0.71
CA GLY A 78 2.07 2.65 0.35
C GLY A 78 2.64 3.43 1.53
N LEU A 79 3.38 4.52 1.27
CA LEU A 79 3.87 5.42 2.32
C LEU A 79 2.74 6.16 3.05
N ASN A 80 1.66 6.48 2.35
CA ASN A 80 0.50 7.18 2.90
C ASN A 80 -0.65 6.23 3.25
N ASN A 81 -0.36 4.97 3.58
CA ASN A 81 -1.38 4.03 3.99
C ASN A 81 -1.74 4.26 5.47
N PRO A 82 -3.00 4.57 5.82
CA PRO A 82 -3.38 4.84 7.19
C PRO A 82 -3.39 3.56 8.04
N ASP A 83 -2.87 3.69 9.26
CA ASP A 83 -2.86 2.64 10.28
C ASP A 83 -4.06 2.72 11.24
N GLU A 84 -4.22 1.71 12.10
CA GLU A 84 -5.27 1.67 13.12
C GLU A 84 -5.24 2.87 14.06
N GLU A 85 -4.05 3.30 14.49
CA GLU A 85 -3.92 4.49 15.34
C GLU A 85 -4.45 5.75 14.62
N ALA A 86 -4.20 5.85 13.31
CA ALA A 86 -4.70 6.95 12.50
C ALA A 86 -6.24 6.92 12.39
N PHE A 87 -6.84 5.73 12.27
CA PHE A 87 -8.30 5.57 12.32
C PHE A 87 -8.86 6.06 13.66
N MET A 88 -8.31 5.55 14.77
CA MET A 88 -8.80 5.86 16.11
C MET A 88 -8.66 7.36 16.42
N THR A 89 -7.57 7.98 15.95
CA THR A 89 -7.37 9.43 16.07
C THR A 89 -8.39 10.22 15.27
N LEU A 90 -8.69 9.79 14.03
CA LEU A 90 -9.70 10.41 13.18
C LEU A 90 -11.11 10.26 13.74
N LEU A 91 -11.45 9.10 14.29
CA LEU A 91 -12.72 8.84 14.94
C LEU A 91 -12.91 9.75 16.15
N ARG A 92 -11.94 9.76 17.09
CA ARG A 92 -11.98 10.65 18.26
C ARG A 92 -12.12 12.12 17.87
N ARG A 93 -11.38 12.57 16.84
CA ARG A 93 -11.49 13.94 16.33
C ARG A 93 -12.88 14.23 15.77
N SER A 94 -13.49 13.26 15.10
CA SER A 94 -14.84 13.37 14.52
C SER A 94 -15.91 13.42 15.60
N THR A 95 -15.83 12.53 16.59
CA THR A 95 -16.69 12.55 17.78
C THR A 95 -16.56 13.87 18.54
N ASN A 96 -15.33 14.36 18.77
CA ASN A 96 -15.12 15.66 19.41
C ASN A 96 -15.79 16.82 18.66
N ARG A 97 -15.71 16.83 17.32
CA ARG A 97 -16.42 17.83 16.51
C ARG A 97 -17.93 17.70 16.64
N MET A 98 -18.45 16.48 16.63
CA MET A 98 -19.89 16.23 16.78
C MET A 98 -20.42 16.75 18.12
N ILE A 99 -19.69 16.52 19.21
CA ILE A 99 -20.06 16.97 20.57
C ILE A 99 -20.14 18.50 20.67
N THR A 100 -19.39 19.25 19.86
CA THR A 100 -19.47 20.73 19.87
C THR A 100 -20.75 21.28 19.26
N VAL A 101 -21.51 20.47 18.51
CA VAL A 101 -22.75 20.87 17.86
C VAL A 101 -23.93 20.49 18.75
N PRO A 102 -24.92 21.38 18.98
CA PRO A 102 -26.14 21.04 19.69
C PRO A 102 -26.89 19.88 19.02
N PHE A 103 -27.50 18.99 19.81
CA PHE A 103 -28.18 17.79 19.31
C PHE A 103 -29.25 18.10 18.25
N GLU A 104 -29.92 19.25 18.33
CA GLU A 104 -30.95 19.68 17.37
C GLU A 104 -30.39 19.97 15.96
N LEU A 105 -29.13 20.39 15.87
CA LEU A 105 -28.44 20.73 14.62
C LEU A 105 -27.55 19.59 14.10
N GLN A 106 -27.40 18.53 14.87
CA GLN A 106 -26.62 17.37 14.48
C GLN A 106 -27.30 16.60 13.36
N ASN A 107 -26.53 16.23 12.35
CA ASN A 107 -27.00 15.32 11.32
C ASN A 107 -27.22 13.91 11.92
N PRO A 108 -28.45 13.36 11.85
CA PRO A 108 -28.75 12.06 12.45
C PRO A 108 -27.99 10.91 11.80
N GLU A 109 -27.68 10.99 10.50
CA GLU A 109 -26.90 9.95 9.82
C GLU A 109 -25.46 9.92 10.30
N SER A 110 -24.86 11.10 10.52
CA SER A 110 -23.49 11.21 11.03
C SER A 110 -23.42 10.71 12.48
N ALA A 111 -24.41 11.05 13.29
CA ALA A 111 -24.51 10.62 14.68
C ALA A 111 -24.65 9.09 14.80
N ASP A 112 -25.57 8.49 14.03
CA ASP A 112 -25.78 7.04 14.04
C ASP A 112 -24.54 6.30 13.51
N TYR A 113 -23.87 6.85 12.50
CA TYR A 113 -22.62 6.27 11.99
C TYR A 113 -21.50 6.28 13.02
N LEU A 114 -21.30 7.37 13.77
CA LEU A 114 -20.31 7.40 14.86
C LEU A 114 -20.69 6.43 15.98
N LEU A 115 -21.98 6.38 16.34
CA LEU A 115 -22.48 5.49 17.39
C LEU A 115 -22.33 4.01 17.04
N THR A 116 -22.56 3.64 15.78
CA THR A 116 -22.35 2.27 15.30
C THR A 116 -20.87 1.88 15.32
N LEU A 117 -19.97 2.80 14.95
CA LEU A 117 -18.53 2.58 15.07
C LEU A 117 -18.09 2.43 16.53
N GLU A 118 -18.54 3.30 17.43
CA GLU A 118 -18.24 3.23 18.86
C GLU A 118 -18.74 1.90 19.47
N ARG A 119 -19.95 1.45 19.10
CA ARG A 119 -20.46 0.14 19.51
C ARG A 119 -19.60 -1.00 19.00
N ALA A 120 -19.18 -0.97 17.73
CA ALA A 120 -18.33 -2.00 17.15
C ALA A 120 -16.96 -2.09 17.84
N ILE A 121 -16.38 -0.94 18.20
CA ILE A 121 -15.12 -0.87 18.96
C ILE A 121 -15.30 -1.41 20.38
N ASN A 122 -16.36 -0.98 21.08
CA ASN A 122 -16.64 -1.43 22.45
C ASN A 122 -16.90 -2.94 22.51
N GLN A 123 -17.44 -3.53 21.44
CA GLN A 123 -17.65 -4.96 21.30
C GLN A 123 -16.43 -5.72 20.76
N LYS A 124 -15.31 -5.02 20.48
CA LYS A 124 -14.09 -5.59 19.86
C LYS A 124 -14.35 -6.34 18.55
N LYS A 125 -15.40 -5.94 17.81
CA LYS A 125 -15.76 -6.54 16.51
C LYS A 125 -15.14 -5.81 15.34
N LEU A 126 -14.53 -4.65 15.56
CA LEU A 126 -13.93 -3.86 14.52
C LEU A 126 -12.57 -4.45 14.12
N ARG A 127 -12.40 -4.71 12.83
CA ARG A 127 -11.17 -5.30 12.28
C ARG A 127 -10.57 -4.41 11.21
N LEU A 128 -9.25 -4.43 11.14
CA LEU A 128 -8.47 -3.65 10.20
C LEU A 128 -7.43 -4.54 9.51
N LEU A 129 -7.35 -4.43 8.18
CA LEU A 129 -6.39 -5.16 7.35
C LEU A 129 -5.69 -4.18 6.43
N SER A 130 -4.38 -4.04 6.64
CA SER A 130 -3.51 -3.29 5.75
C SER A 130 -3.12 -4.15 4.55
N LEU A 131 -3.47 -3.71 3.34
CA LEU A 131 -3.08 -4.32 2.06
C LEU A 131 -1.82 -3.66 1.47
N GLY A 132 -1.08 -2.90 2.28
CA GLY A 132 0.09 -2.12 1.87
C GLY A 132 -0.26 -0.78 1.23
N ILE A 133 -1.14 -0.75 0.22
CA ILE A 133 -1.53 0.48 -0.52
C ILE A 133 -2.80 1.12 0.05
N CYS A 134 -3.68 0.30 0.61
CA CYS A 134 -4.92 0.69 1.23
C CYS A 134 -5.18 -0.18 2.46
N THR A 135 -6.08 0.29 3.31
CA THR A 135 -6.47 -0.40 4.54
C THR A 135 -7.97 -0.64 4.49
N ILE A 136 -8.41 -1.87 4.72
CA ILE A 136 -9.83 -2.22 4.76
C ILE A 136 -10.25 -2.31 6.23
N LEU A 137 -11.44 -1.78 6.53
CA LEU A 137 -12.04 -1.79 7.86
C LEU A 137 -13.45 -2.39 7.79
N TRP A 138 -13.71 -3.42 8.59
CA TRP A 138 -14.98 -4.15 8.61
C TRP A 138 -15.43 -4.51 10.03
N VAL A 139 -16.73 -4.83 10.17
CA VAL A 139 -17.29 -5.39 11.42
C VAL A 139 -17.39 -6.90 11.30
N ASP A 140 -16.79 -7.61 12.25
CA ASP A 140 -16.94 -9.05 12.40
C ASP A 140 -18.21 -9.42 13.20
N LEU A 141 -18.67 -10.67 13.10
CA LEU A 141 -19.83 -11.16 13.84
C LEU A 141 -19.55 -11.30 15.34
N TYR A 142 -18.35 -11.77 15.66
CA TYR A 142 -17.89 -12.15 16.99
C TYR A 142 -16.71 -11.29 17.42
N ASP A 143 -16.45 -11.25 18.72
CA ASP A 143 -15.23 -10.65 19.28
C ASP A 143 -14.01 -11.52 18.91
N GLU A 144 -12.82 -10.94 18.90
CA GLU A 144 -11.55 -11.66 18.76
C GLU A 144 -11.35 -12.74 19.80
N ASP A 145 -11.74 -12.42 21.02
CA ASP A 145 -11.53 -13.29 22.17
C ASP A 145 -12.73 -14.24 22.39
N ASP A 146 -13.72 -14.25 21.48
CA ASP A 146 -14.93 -15.06 21.61
C ASP A 146 -14.67 -16.54 21.30
N CYS A 147 -14.72 -17.37 22.33
CA CYS A 147 -14.57 -18.82 22.23
C CYS A 147 -15.90 -19.57 22.28
N THR A 148 -17.03 -18.89 22.04
CA THR A 148 -18.33 -19.57 21.93
C THR A 148 -18.37 -20.49 20.72
N TYR A 149 -19.18 -21.55 20.80
CA TYR A 149 -19.30 -22.52 19.71
C TYR A 149 -19.66 -21.88 18.35
N PRO A 150 -20.56 -20.87 18.26
CA PRO A 150 -20.86 -20.18 17.01
C PRO A 150 -19.68 -19.37 16.44
N ALA A 151 -18.74 -18.89 17.27
CA ALA A 151 -17.55 -18.18 16.82
C ALA A 151 -16.49 -19.14 16.23
N ILE A 152 -16.38 -20.34 16.81
CA ILE A 152 -15.41 -21.36 16.39
C ILE A 152 -15.87 -22.09 15.12
N CYS A 153 -17.17 -22.37 15.01
CA CYS A 153 -17.75 -23.14 13.91
C CYS A 153 -17.48 -22.50 12.53
N GLU A 154 -17.04 -23.30 11.56
CA GLU A 154 -16.70 -22.81 10.21
C GLU A 154 -17.94 -22.38 9.41
N TYR A 155 -19.07 -23.06 9.61
CA TYR A 155 -20.31 -22.82 8.87
C TYR A 155 -21.05 -21.55 9.32
N THR A 156 -20.73 -21.01 10.49
CA THR A 156 -21.27 -19.76 11.03
C THR A 156 -20.40 -18.55 10.68
N LYS A 157 -19.20 -18.77 10.14
CA LYS A 157 -18.32 -17.69 9.67
C LYS A 157 -18.87 -17.09 8.38
N VAL A 158 -18.49 -15.82 8.16
CA VAL A 158 -18.91 -15.09 6.97
C VAL A 158 -18.25 -15.71 5.75
N GLY A 159 -19.07 -16.14 4.78
CA GLY A 159 -18.56 -16.61 3.49
C GLY A 159 -17.88 -15.49 2.71
N LEU A 160 -16.87 -15.83 1.91
CA LEU A 160 -16.09 -14.87 1.10
C LEU A 160 -16.96 -14.00 0.19
N LEU A 161 -18.06 -14.55 -0.33
CA LEU A 161 -18.98 -13.82 -1.20
C LEU A 161 -19.75 -12.71 -0.45
N ASN A 162 -20.06 -12.90 0.83
CA ASN A 162 -20.85 -11.95 1.62
C ASN A 162 -19.97 -10.97 2.42
N PHE A 163 -18.65 -11.13 2.37
CA PHE A 163 -17.71 -10.30 3.13
C PHE A 163 -17.79 -8.81 2.74
N HIS A 164 -18.02 -8.52 1.46
CA HIS A 164 -18.05 -7.16 0.93
C HIS A 164 -19.15 -6.29 1.56
N GLU A 165 -20.26 -6.88 2.00
CA GLU A 165 -21.38 -6.18 2.65
C GLU A 165 -21.01 -5.64 4.04
N ARG A 166 -19.96 -6.21 4.66
CA ARG A 166 -19.52 -5.86 6.03
C ARG A 166 -18.40 -4.83 6.07
N ILE A 167 -17.88 -4.44 4.91
CA ILE A 167 -16.85 -3.41 4.80
C ILE A 167 -17.48 -2.07 5.16
N ILE A 168 -17.05 -1.51 6.29
CA ILE A 168 -17.51 -0.21 6.74
C ILE A 168 -16.74 0.88 6.01
N ASP A 169 -15.41 0.80 5.97
CA ASP A 169 -14.59 1.88 5.45
C ASP A 169 -13.32 1.37 4.77
N VAL A 170 -12.78 2.21 3.90
CA VAL A 170 -11.52 2.01 3.21
C VAL A 170 -10.61 3.20 3.52
N GLY A 171 -9.50 2.90 4.18
CA GLY A 171 -8.37 3.78 4.37
C GLY A 171 -7.56 3.88 3.09
N PHE A 172 -7.42 5.09 2.57
CA PHE A 172 -6.56 5.38 1.42
C PHE A 172 -6.05 6.81 1.51
N TRP A 173 -4.75 7.02 1.33
CA TRP A 173 -4.11 8.33 1.33
C TRP A 173 -4.25 9.10 2.66
N ASN A 174 -3.80 8.49 3.76
CA ASN A 174 -3.86 9.00 5.14
C ASN A 174 -5.26 9.36 5.66
N GLN A 175 -6.32 8.88 4.98
CA GLN A 175 -7.70 9.19 5.34
C GLN A 175 -8.60 7.98 5.17
N TYR A 176 -9.67 7.95 5.97
CA TYR A 176 -10.77 7.00 5.84
C TYR A 176 -11.92 7.69 5.13
N TRP A 177 -12.26 7.18 3.95
CA TRP A 177 -13.10 7.91 2.99
C TRP A 177 -14.55 7.98 3.41
N ARG A 178 -15.12 6.88 3.95
CA ARG A 178 -16.52 6.87 4.37
C ARG A 178 -16.73 7.71 5.62
N LEU A 179 -15.86 7.61 6.62
CA LEU A 179 -15.91 8.45 7.82
C LEU A 179 -15.82 9.93 7.46
N LYS A 180 -14.87 10.30 6.58
CA LYS A 180 -14.77 11.68 6.08
C LYS A 180 -16.03 12.14 5.35
N TRP A 181 -16.61 11.29 4.51
CA TRP A 181 -17.81 11.60 3.75
C TRP A 181 -19.02 11.80 4.66
N LYS A 182 -19.25 10.88 5.61
CA LYS A 182 -20.34 10.95 6.60
C LYS A 182 -20.18 12.14 7.54
N MET A 183 -18.97 12.57 7.82
CA MET A 183 -18.69 13.76 8.65
C MET A 183 -18.65 15.09 7.87
N ARG A 184 -18.96 15.12 6.56
CA ARG A 184 -18.84 16.36 5.75
C ARG A 184 -19.85 17.44 6.16
N ASN A 185 -21.10 17.04 6.42
CA ASN A 185 -22.22 17.91 6.77
C ASN A 185 -22.82 17.47 8.11
N TYR A 186 -21.96 17.31 9.12
CA TYR A 186 -22.36 16.79 10.44
C TYR A 186 -23.16 17.82 11.27
N ASP A 187 -23.04 19.10 10.90
CA ASP A 187 -23.64 20.28 11.50
C ASP A 187 -24.88 20.81 10.75
N VAL A 188 -25.32 20.08 9.72
CA VAL A 188 -26.52 20.42 8.95
C VAL A 188 -27.58 19.36 9.19
N ASN A 189 -28.65 19.78 9.86
CA ASN A 189 -29.88 19.00 9.95
C ASN A 189 -30.90 19.57 8.94
N TYR A 190 -31.39 18.73 8.03
CA TYR A 190 -32.39 19.11 7.01
C TYR A 190 -33.84 18.88 7.48
N LEU A 191 -34.02 18.44 8.74
CA LEU A 191 -35.31 18.25 9.39
C LEU A 191 -35.89 19.55 9.93
#